data_AF-A0A8C3U7Q2-F1
#
_entry.id   AF-A0A8C3U7Q2-F1
#
_cell.length_a   1.000
_cell.length_b   1.000
_cell.length_c   1.000
_cell.angle_alpha   90.00
_cell.angle_beta   90.00
_cell.angle_gamma   90.00
#
_symmetry.space_group_name_H-M   'P 1'
#
loop_
_entity.id
_entity.type
_entity.pdbx_description
1 polymer ?
#
loop_
_entity_poly.entity_id
_entity_poly.type
_entity_poly.pdbx_seq_one_letter_code
_entity_poly.pdbx_strand_id
1 'polypeptide(L)' 'LYGTFPGLLADEVVLKRRGNLLVICALLGRALPPYKLYFLQGYAETLLGHFYKCPVRLELQTVPARVAYKYL' A
#
# COMPACT_ATOMS: atom_id res chain seq x y z
N LEU A 1 5.62 -3.43 -3.85
CA LEU A 1 4.38 -2.62 -4.00
C LEU A 1 4.43 -1.65 -5.18
N TYR A 2 5.60 -1.11 -5.56
CA TYR A 2 5.73 -0.27 -6.76
C TYR A 2 5.21 -0.93 -8.05
N GLY A 3 5.39 -2.25 -8.21
CA GLY A 3 4.84 -2.98 -9.37
C GLY A 3 3.33 -3.25 -9.30
N THR A 4 2.76 -3.47 -8.11
CA THR A 4 1.33 -3.73 -7.94
C THR A 4 0.48 -2.46 -8.00
N PHE A 5 1.06 -1.31 -7.62
CA PHE A 5 0.44 0.02 -7.65
C PHE A 5 1.28 0.97 -8.53
N PRO A 6 1.28 0.78 -9.86
CA PRO A 6 2.12 1.56 -10.77
C PRO A 6 1.68 3.04 -10.80
N GLY A 7 2.60 3.95 -10.50
CA GLY A 7 2.35 5.40 -10.58
C GLY A 7 1.39 5.97 -9.53
N LEU A 8 0.92 5.16 -8.58
CA LEU A 8 -0.03 5.58 -7.55
C LEU A 8 0.62 5.92 -6.21
N LEU A 9 1.80 5.38 -5.92
CA LEU A 9 2.47 5.63 -4.65
C LEU A 9 2.91 7.10 -4.60
N ALA A 10 2.32 7.86 -3.67
CA ALA A 10 2.65 9.25 -3.45
C ALA A 10 3.97 9.41 -2.66
N ASP A 11 4.31 8.42 -1.85
CA ASP A 11 5.49 8.39 -1.01
C ASP A 11 6.02 6.95 -0.84
N GLU A 12 7.13 6.81 -0.13
CA GLU A 12 7.67 5.50 0.25
C GLU A 12 6.73 4.70 1.16
N VAL A 13 6.86 3.39 1.11
CA VAL A 13 6.02 2.46 1.87
C VAL A 13 6.56 2.36 3.30
N VAL A 14 5.67 2.47 4.29
CA VAL A 14 6.02 2.26 5.69
C VAL A 14 5.69 0.84 6.11
N LEU A 15 6.71 0.09 6.51
CA LEU A 15 6.57 -1.28 7.00
C LEU A 15 6.54 -1.29 8.53
N LYS A 16 5.49 -1.88 9.11
CA LYS A 16 5.38 -2.06 10.57
C LYS A 16 5.21 -3.54 10.86
N ARG A 17 5.98 -4.06 11.81
CA ARG A 17 5.85 -5.46 12.27
C ARG A 17 5.34 -5.47 13.70
N ARG A 18 4.21 -6.14 13.93
CA ARG A 18 3.60 -6.32 15.25
C ARG A 18 3.52 -7.82 15.55
N GLY A 19 4.57 -8.36 16.17
CA GLY A 19 4.71 -9.80 16.34
C GLY A 19 4.75 -10.52 15.00
N ASN A 20 3.82 -11.48 14.80
CA ASN A 20 3.69 -12.22 13.54
C ASN A 20 2.94 -11.43 12.46
N LEU A 21 2.28 -10.31 12.81
CA LEU A 21 1.52 -9.52 11.85
C LEU A 21 2.41 -8.50 11.16
N LEU A 22 2.38 -8.51 9.83
CA LEU A 22 3.08 -7.54 8.98
C LEU A 22 2.05 -6.53 8.45
N VAL A 23 2.14 -5.28 8.92
CA VAL A 23 1.32 -4.17 8.43
C VAL A 23 2.11 -3.39 7.40
N ILE A 24 1.57 -3.26 6.20
CA ILE A 24 2.13 -2.43 5.16
C ILE A 24 1.26 -1.19 4.99
N CYS A 25 1.80 -0.02 5.32
CA CYS A 25 1.10 1.26 5.14
C CYS A 25 1.59 1.91 3.84
N ALA A 26 0.66 2.31 2.96
CA ALA A 26 0.99 2.98 1.70
C ALA A 26 0.12 4.22 1.48
N LEU A 27 0.77 5.30 1.04
CA LEU A 27 0.11 6.53 0.59
C LEU A 27 -0.14 6.46 -0.92
N LEU A 28 -1.40 6.53 -1.32
CA LEU A 28 -1.83 6.40 -2.71
C LEU A 28 -2.48 7.68 -3.25
N GLY A 29 -2.23 8.01 -4.51
CA GLY A 29 -2.97 9.02 -5.27
C GLY A 29 -4.36 8.52 -5.69
N ARG A 30 -5.31 9.44 -5.89
CA ARG A 30 -6.70 9.16 -6.28
C ARG A 30 -6.91 8.94 -7.78
N ALA A 31 -6.03 8.19 -8.45
CA ALA A 31 -6.11 7.99 -9.90
C ALA A 31 -6.95 6.76 -10.31
N LEU A 32 -7.14 5.78 -9.42
CA LEU A 32 -7.90 4.57 -9.68
C LEU A 32 -9.24 4.54 -8.93
N PRO A 33 -10.28 3.91 -9.50
CA PRO A 33 -11.56 3.77 -8.84
C PRO A 33 -11.47 2.77 -7.67
N PRO A 34 -12.33 2.92 -6.65
CA PRO A 34 -12.20 2.18 -5.39
C PRO A 34 -12.30 0.66 -5.55
N TYR A 35 -13.11 0.15 -6.49
CA TYR A 35 -13.26 -1.29 -6.70
C TYR A 35 -11.95 -1.97 -7.13
N LYS A 36 -11.12 -1.30 -7.95
CA LYS A 36 -9.80 -1.83 -8.34
C LYS A 36 -8.83 -1.80 -7.18
N LEU A 37 -8.91 -0.78 -6.33
CA LEU A 37 -8.07 -0.66 -5.14
C LEU A 37 -8.37 -1.78 -4.14
N TYR A 38 -9.64 -2.06 -3.84
CA TYR A 38 -10.03 -3.16 -2.96
C TYR A 38 -9.61 -4.53 -3.52
N PHE A 39 -9.73 -4.73 -4.84
CA PHE A 39 -9.23 -5.94 -5.50
C PHE A 39 -7.72 -6.11 -5.33
N LEU A 40 -6.94 -5.08 -5.64
CA LEU A 40 -5.47 -5.12 -5.52
C LEU A 40 -5.02 -5.27 -4.07
N GLN A 41 -5.75 -4.68 -3.12
CA GLN A 41 -5.52 -4.83 -1.69
C GLN A 41 -5.68 -6.31 -1.28
N GLY A 42 -6.82 -6.94 -1.58
CA GLY A 42 -7.06 -8.34 -1.24
C GLY A 42 -6.10 -9.30 -1.95
N TYR A 43 -5.80 -9.03 -3.23
CA TYR A 43 -4.80 -9.77 -3.99
C TYR A 43 -3.43 -9.73 -3.32
N ALA A 44 -2.97 -8.54 -2.91
CA ALA A 44 -1.67 -8.39 -2.28
C ALA A 44 -1.64 -8.99 -0.87
N GLU A 45 -2.67 -8.81 -0.05
CA GLU A 45 -2.75 -9.42 1.29
C GLU A 45 -2.70 -10.95 1.22
N THR A 46 -3.46 -11.57 0.32
CA THR A 46 -3.51 -13.03 0.16
C THR A 46 -2.18 -13.58 -0.38
N LEU A 47 -1.65 -13.00 -1.46
CA LEU A 47 -0.39 -13.45 -2.06
C LEU A 47 0.77 -13.32 -1.07
N LEU A 48 0.90 -12.16 -0.42
CA LEU A 48 1.98 -11.93 0.55
C LEU A 48 1.81 -12.79 1.80
N GLY A 49 0.58 -13.03 2.24
CA GLY A 49 0.32 -13.94 3.36
C GLY A 49 0.74 -15.37 3.06
N HIS A 50 0.46 -15.87 1.85
CA HIS A 50 0.90 -17.20 1.41
C HIS A 50 2.41 -17.28 1.16
N PHE A 51 3.03 -16.20 0.71
CA PHE A 51 4.46 -16.14 0.42
C PHE A 51 5.29 -16.09 1.70
N TYR A 52 4.97 -15.17 2.62
CA TYR A 52 5.70 -14.97 3.87
C TYR A 52 5.25 -15.88 5.02
N LYS A 53 4.20 -16.67 4.82
CA LYS A 53 3.61 -17.56 5.85
C LYS A 53 3.20 -16.82 7.13
N CYS A 54 2.86 -15.55 7.01
CA CYS A 54 2.44 -14.70 8.12
C CYS A 54 1.22 -13.86 7.72
N PRO A 55 0.37 -13.45 8.69
CA PRO A 55 -0.75 -12.56 8.39
C PRO A 55 -0.22 -11.18 7.95
N VAL A 56 -0.58 -10.78 6.73
CA VAL A 56 -0.24 -9.49 6.14
C VAL A 56 -1.50 -8.62 6.07
N ARG A 57 -1.38 -7.37 6.50
CA ARG A 57 -2.46 -6.36 6.44
C ARG A 57 -1.98 -5.14 5.67
N LEU A 58 -2.72 -4.72 4.66
CA LEU A 58 -2.44 -3.52 3.88
C LEU A 58 -3.32 -2.35 4.36
N GLU A 59 -2.69 -1.28 4.80
CA GLU A 59 -3.34 -0.03 5.19
C GLU A 59 -3.09 1.01 4.10
N LEU A 60 -4.13 1.33 3.35
CA LEU A 60 -4.07 2.28 2.25
C LEU A 60 -4.66 3.63 2.69
N GLN A 61 -3.89 4.70 2.52
CA GLN A 61 -4.36 6.07 2.74
C GLN A 61 -4.32 6.85 1.43
N THR A 62 -5.48 7.35 0.97
CA THR A 62 -5.55 8.13 -0.27
C THR A 62 -5.31 9.61 -0.02
N VAL A 63 -4.41 10.21 -0.80
CA VAL A 63 -4.08 11.64 -0.77
C VAL A 63 -4.43 12.26 -2.14
N PRO A 64 -4.99 13.48 -2.20
CA PRO A 64 -5.32 14.12 -3.48
C PRO A 64 -4.09 14.44 -4.34
N ALA A 65 -2.96 14.82 -3.74
CA ALA A 65 -1.72 15.16 -4.43
C ALA A 65 -0.50 14.77 -3.58
N ARG A 66 0.68 14.65 -4.20
CA ARG A 66 1.93 14.39 -3.47
C ARG A 66 2.24 15.55 -2.51
N VAL A 67 2.53 15.22 -1.26
CA VAL A 67 2.83 16.23 -0.23
C VAL A 67 4.27 16.70 -0.41
N ALA A 68 4.45 17.94 -0.88
CA ALA A 68 5.75 18.56 -0.99
C ALA A 68 6.19 19.10 0.38
N TYR A 69 7.34 18.65 0.88
CA TYR A 69 7.90 19.17 2.13
C TYR A 69 8.59 20.54 1.92
N LYS A 70 9.41 20.66 0.86
CA LYS A 70 10.15 21.86 0.47
C LYS A 70 10.33 21.92 -1.04
N TYR A 71 10.47 23.13 -1.58
CA TYR A 71 10.92 23.37 -2.96
C TYR A 71 12.39 23.77 -2.89
N LEU A 72 13.26 22.94 -3.46
CA LEU A 72 14.71 23.14 -3.51
C LEU A 72 15.12 23.93 -4.75
#